data_AF-A0A368T7J3-F1
#
_entry.id   AF-A0A368T7J3-F1
#
_cell.length_a   1.000
_cell.length_b   1.000
_cell.length_c   1.000
_cell.angle_alpha   90.00
_cell.angle_beta   90.00
_cell.angle_gamma   90.00
#
_symmetry.space_group_name_H-M   'P 1'
#
loop_
_entity.id
_entity.type
_entity.pdbx_description
1 polymer ?
#
loop_
_entity_poly.entity_id
_entity_poly.type
_entity_poly.pdbx_seq_one_letter_code
_entity_poly.pdbx_strand_id
1 'polypeptide(L)'
;MFGAGAVGALRPSERDRGEAWSLVGFAGLLLQNAAFAGVVALRLALAHDSTAAPALWALHDALFTLNGTFLALALLGLSVGGLRAGLIHPWHGGLGLLAAALLLASATLAPLVIEHGAPLGLLGLTGWLLWVVWIVGYGIVLMRLAPAPRPHVPEPAG
;
A
#
# COMPACT_ATOMS: atom_id res chain seq x y z
N MET A 1 -4.19 -5.27 -9.31
CA MET A 1 -3.49 -6.53 -9.66
C MET A 1 -2.48 -6.97 -8.60
N PHE A 2 -1.53 -6.12 -8.17
CA PHE A 2 -0.51 -6.48 -7.16
C PHE A 2 -1.08 -7.08 -5.86
N GLY A 3 -1.99 -6.35 -5.18
CA GLY A 3 -2.52 -6.79 -3.88
C GLY A 3 -3.22 -8.14 -3.91
N ALA A 4 -4.00 -8.42 -4.95
CA ALA A 4 -4.63 -9.72 -5.14
C ALA A 4 -3.60 -10.84 -5.38
N GLY A 5 -2.53 -10.55 -6.13
CA GLY A 5 -1.41 -11.49 -6.33
C GLY A 5 -0.67 -11.79 -5.03
N ALA A 6 -0.41 -10.78 -4.19
CA ALA A 6 0.20 -10.95 -2.88
C ALA A 6 -0.69 -11.78 -1.94
N VAL A 7 -1.99 -11.50 -1.89
CA VAL A 7 -2.96 -12.32 -1.14
C VAL A 7 -2.96 -13.76 -1.65
N GLY A 8 -3.03 -13.97 -2.97
CA GLY A 8 -2.99 -15.30 -3.58
C GLY A 8 -1.75 -16.09 -3.21
N ALA A 9 -0.57 -15.45 -3.22
CA ALA A 9 0.70 -16.07 -2.87
C ALA A 9 0.80 -16.41 -1.36
N LEU A 10 0.27 -15.56 -0.48
CA LEU A 10 0.35 -15.74 0.97
C LEU A 10 -0.75 -16.66 1.54
N ARG A 11 -1.91 -16.73 0.87
CA ARG A 11 -3.12 -17.36 1.42
C ARG A 11 -2.94 -18.80 1.90
N PRO A 12 -2.20 -19.70 1.20
CA PRO A 12 -1.98 -21.06 1.68
C PRO A 12 -1.27 -21.07 3.04
N SER A 13 -0.10 -20.41 3.12
CA SER A 13 0.70 -20.34 4.34
C SER A 13 0.00 -19.64 5.52
N GLU A 14 -0.82 -18.63 5.23
CA GLU A 14 -1.56 -17.92 6.28
C GLU A 14 -2.72 -18.75 6.83
N ARG A 15 -3.39 -19.54 5.98
CA ARG A 15 -4.46 -20.45 6.44
C ARG A 15 -3.92 -21.51 7.38
N ASP A 16 -2.78 -22.11 7.05
CA ASP A 16 -2.12 -23.12 7.89
C ASP A 16 -1.74 -22.57 9.27
N ARG A 17 -1.52 -21.26 9.37
CA ARG A 17 -1.07 -20.56 10.58
C ARG A 17 -2.18 -19.77 11.28
N GLY A 18 -3.41 -19.79 10.76
CA GLY A 18 -4.55 -19.05 11.32
C GLY A 18 -4.42 -17.53 11.23
N GLU A 19 -3.73 -17.02 10.20
CA GLU A 19 -3.38 -15.61 10.04
C GLU A 19 -4.09 -14.95 8.84
N ALA A 20 -4.04 -13.62 8.79
CA ALA A 20 -4.67 -12.83 7.73
C ALA A 20 -3.91 -11.51 7.43
N TRP A 21 -2.58 -11.51 7.59
CA TRP A 21 -1.76 -10.31 7.40
C TRP A 21 -1.84 -9.77 5.96
N SER A 22 -1.96 -10.66 4.98
CA SER A 22 -2.16 -10.30 3.58
C SER A 22 -3.46 -9.51 3.37
N LEU A 23 -4.53 -9.84 4.12
CA LEU A 23 -5.80 -9.14 4.05
C LEU A 23 -5.73 -7.76 4.71
N VAL A 24 -4.98 -7.61 5.81
CA VAL A 24 -4.69 -6.31 6.41
C VAL A 24 -3.98 -5.41 5.39
N GLY A 25 -2.95 -5.96 4.75
CA GLY A 25 -2.20 -5.24 3.73
C GLY A 25 -3.08 -4.87 2.52
N PHE A 26 -3.90 -5.81 2.06
CA PHE A 26 -4.83 -5.59 0.95
C PHE A 26 -5.91 -4.56 1.27
N ALA A 27 -6.43 -4.54 2.50
CA ALA A 27 -7.37 -3.52 2.95
C ALA A 27 -6.75 -2.11 2.86
N GLY A 28 -5.48 -1.97 3.28
CA GLY A 28 -4.73 -0.72 3.10
C GLY A 28 -4.66 -0.27 1.63
N LEU A 29 -4.41 -1.20 0.70
CA LEU A 29 -4.41 -0.90 -0.74
C LEU A 29 -5.79 -0.49 -1.26
N LEU A 30 -6.86 -1.12 -0.80
CA LEU A 30 -8.23 -0.73 -1.18
C LEU A 30 -8.59 0.67 -0.68
N LEU A 31 -8.22 0.99 0.57
CA LEU A 31 -8.44 2.31 1.15
C LEU A 31 -7.67 3.41 0.40
N GLN A 32 -6.45 3.16 -0.07
CA GLN A 32 -5.74 4.11 -0.94
C GLN A 32 -6.50 4.37 -2.25
N ASN A 33 -7.03 3.33 -2.91
CA ASN A 33 -7.82 3.51 -4.13
C ASN A 33 -9.09 4.33 -3.86
N ALA A 34 -9.76 4.08 -2.74
CA ALA A 34 -10.92 4.87 -2.31
C ALA A 34 -10.53 6.34 -2.04
N ALA A 35 -9.39 6.60 -1.39
CA ALA A 35 -8.89 7.94 -1.14
C ALA A 35 -8.59 8.70 -2.44
N PHE A 36 -7.93 8.06 -3.41
CA PHE A 36 -7.68 8.66 -4.72
C PHE A 36 -8.97 8.97 -5.48
N ALA A 37 -9.95 8.04 -5.47
CA ALA A 37 -11.25 8.29 -6.07
C ALA A 37 -11.96 9.48 -5.41
N GLY A 38 -11.93 9.57 -4.08
CA GLY A 38 -12.46 10.70 -3.32
C GLY A 38 -11.77 12.02 -3.69
N VAL A 39 -10.43 12.04 -3.77
CA VAL A 39 -9.65 13.21 -4.20
C VAL A 39 -10.06 13.69 -5.59
N VAL A 40 -10.25 12.76 -6.55
CA VAL A 40 -10.71 13.09 -7.91
C VAL A 40 -12.13 13.67 -7.88
N ALA A 41 -13.04 13.06 -7.11
CA ALA A 41 -14.41 13.57 -6.95
C ALA A 41 -14.44 14.98 -6.35
N LEU A 42 -13.61 15.25 -5.34
CA LEU A 42 -13.50 16.58 -4.73
C LEU A 42 -12.96 17.62 -5.72
N ARG A 43 -11.97 17.25 -6.54
CA ARG A 43 -11.46 18.14 -7.59
C ARG A 43 -12.52 18.47 -8.64
N LEU A 44 -13.35 17.50 -9.01
CA LEU A 44 -14.48 17.71 -9.91
C LEU A 44 -15.53 18.63 -9.27
N ALA A 45 -15.85 18.41 -7.99
CA ALA A 45 -16.78 19.26 -7.24
C ALA A 45 -16.29 20.71 -7.14
N LEU A 46 -15.00 20.91 -6.82
CA LEU A 46 -14.35 22.22 -6.78
C LEU A 46 -14.40 22.96 -8.12
N ALA A 47 -14.28 22.24 -9.23
CA ALA A 47 -14.38 22.83 -10.57
C ALA A 47 -15.81 23.25 -10.94
N HIS A 48 -16.82 22.69 -10.27
CA HIS A 48 -18.23 22.95 -10.54
C HIS A 48 -18.82 24.02 -9.61
N ASP A 49 -18.42 24.03 -8.33
CA ASP A 49 -18.89 24.97 -7.32
C ASP A 49 -17.75 25.44 -6.41
N SER A 50 -17.38 26.72 -6.56
CA SER A 50 -16.32 27.36 -5.80
C SER A 50 -16.79 27.88 -4.43
N THR A 51 -18.09 27.92 -4.14
CA THR A 51 -18.62 28.47 -2.88
C THR A 51 -18.27 27.59 -1.67
N ALA A 52 -18.16 26.28 -1.87
CA ALA A 52 -17.73 25.32 -0.86
C ALA A 52 -16.20 25.07 -0.84
N ALA A 53 -15.41 25.88 -1.57
CA ALA A 53 -14.00 25.58 -1.82
C ALA A 53 -13.13 25.33 -0.57
N PRO A 54 -13.22 26.12 0.52
CA PRO A 54 -12.38 25.90 1.70
C PRO A 54 -12.61 24.53 2.35
N ALA A 55 -13.87 24.11 2.48
CA ALA A 55 -14.21 22.82 3.10
C ALA A 55 -13.79 21.63 2.22
N LEU A 56 -13.96 21.76 0.89
CA LEU A 56 -13.55 20.73 -0.06
C LEU A 56 -12.02 20.58 -0.12
N TRP A 57 -11.27 21.68 -0.01
CA TRP A 57 -9.80 21.64 0.09
C TRP A 57 -9.34 21.00 1.40
N ALA A 58 -9.94 21.36 2.54
CA ALA A 58 -9.61 20.73 3.82
C ALA A 58 -9.85 19.20 3.79
N LEU A 59 -10.97 18.76 3.19
CA LEU A 59 -11.25 17.33 3.03
C LEU A 59 -10.28 16.66 2.06
N HIS A 60 -9.88 17.34 0.99
CA HIS A 60 -8.87 16.86 0.04
C HIS A 60 -7.53 16.60 0.74
N ASP A 61 -7.05 17.54 1.54
CA ASP A 61 -5.79 17.43 2.27
C ASP A 61 -5.85 16.33 3.35
N ALA A 62 -7.01 16.19 4.01
CA ALA A 62 -7.24 15.11 4.96
C ALA A 62 -7.15 13.72 4.29
N LEU A 63 -7.76 13.54 3.11
CA LEU A 63 -7.66 12.30 2.34
C LEU A 63 -6.23 11.99 1.92
N PHE A 64 -5.46 13.01 1.50
CA PHE A 64 -4.05 12.85 1.18
C PHE A 64 -3.22 12.44 2.40
N THR A 65 -3.51 13.00 3.57
CA THR A 65 -2.85 12.63 4.83
C THR A 65 -3.16 11.19 5.22
N LEU A 66 -4.44 10.79 5.17
CA LEU A 66 -4.89 9.42 5.44
C LEU A 66 -4.29 8.39 4.49
N ASN A 67 -3.97 8.79 3.25
CA ASN A 67 -3.32 7.91 2.28
C ASN A 67 -1.97 7.36 2.81
N GLY A 68 -1.21 8.17 3.56
CA GLY A 68 0.01 7.72 4.23
C GLY A 68 -0.25 6.59 5.24
N THR A 69 -1.31 6.72 6.04
CA THR A 69 -1.75 5.69 6.99
C THR A 69 -2.19 4.40 6.29
N PHE A 70 -2.95 4.52 5.19
CA PHE A 70 -3.39 3.37 4.41
C PHE A 70 -2.20 2.64 3.75
N LEU A 71 -1.19 3.40 3.30
CA LEU A 71 0.05 2.84 2.79
C LEU A 71 0.86 2.14 3.89
N ALA A 72 0.91 2.72 5.09
CA ALA A 72 1.55 2.08 6.25
C ALA A 72 0.88 0.74 6.60
N LEU A 73 -0.46 0.66 6.57
CA LEU A 73 -1.19 -0.59 6.75
C LEU A 73 -0.85 -1.62 5.66
N ALA A 74 -0.75 -1.17 4.40
CA ALA A 74 -0.37 -2.02 3.28
C ALA A 74 1.02 -2.63 3.48
N LEU A 75 2.01 -1.80 3.80
CA LEU A 75 3.39 -2.20 4.06
C LEU A 75 3.51 -3.13 5.27
N LEU A 76 2.84 -2.80 6.37
CA LEU A 76 2.84 -3.61 7.59
C LEU A 76 2.29 -5.00 7.31
N GLY A 77 1.07 -5.09 6.77
CA GLY A 77 0.41 -6.36 6.51
C GLY A 77 1.19 -7.24 5.53
N LEU A 78 1.63 -6.68 4.41
CA LEU A 78 2.34 -7.47 3.40
C LEU A 78 3.77 -7.82 3.78
N SER A 79 4.46 -6.97 4.57
CA SER A 79 5.80 -7.29 5.07
C SER A 79 5.74 -8.37 6.15
N VAL A 80 4.82 -8.26 7.12
CA VAL A 80 4.65 -9.30 8.14
C VAL A 80 4.19 -10.61 7.52
N GLY A 81 3.18 -10.57 6.63
CA GLY A 81 2.72 -11.75 5.91
C GLY A 81 3.84 -12.39 5.08
N GLY A 82 4.58 -11.59 4.32
CA GLY A 82 5.72 -12.04 3.52
C GLY A 82 6.85 -12.67 4.34
N LEU A 83 7.23 -12.06 5.46
CA LEU A 83 8.27 -12.59 6.34
C LEU A 83 7.84 -13.91 6.98
N ARG A 84 6.62 -13.97 7.50
CA ARG A 84 6.13 -15.16 8.21
C ARG A 84 5.82 -16.32 7.26
N ALA A 85 5.51 -16.04 6.00
CA ALA A 85 5.38 -17.02 4.93
C ALA A 85 6.74 -17.45 4.32
N GLY A 86 7.85 -16.81 4.70
CA GLY A 86 9.15 -17.04 4.07
C GLY A 86 9.24 -16.55 2.62
N LEU A 87 8.28 -15.72 2.18
CA LEU A 87 8.16 -15.24 0.80
C LEU A 87 9.25 -14.20 0.46
N ILE A 88 9.61 -13.37 1.43
CA ILE A 88 10.58 -12.28 1.27
C ILE A 88 11.73 -12.42 2.25
N HIS A 89 12.91 -11.93 1.84
CA HIS A 89 14.08 -11.90 2.70
C HIS A 89 13.89 -10.94 3.91
N PRO A 90 14.43 -11.24 5.11
CA PRO A 90 14.32 -10.40 6.31
C PRO A 90 14.64 -8.92 6.10
N TRP A 91 15.68 -8.62 5.32
CA TRP A 91 16.05 -7.23 5.01
C TRP A 91 14.97 -6.49 4.22
N HIS A 92 14.31 -7.16 3.27
CA HIS A 92 13.23 -6.57 2.48
C HIS A 92 11.98 -6.32 3.34
N GLY A 93 11.64 -7.26 4.22
CA GLY A 93 10.56 -7.05 5.18
C GLY A 93 10.87 -5.93 6.18
N GLY A 94 12.10 -5.85 6.68
CA GLY A 94 12.56 -4.76 7.54
C GLY A 94 12.45 -3.38 6.87
N LEU A 95 12.79 -3.28 5.59
CA LEU A 95 12.61 -2.06 4.79
C LEU A 95 11.14 -1.64 4.71
N GLY A 96 10.23 -2.60 4.50
CA GLY A 96 8.79 -2.33 4.46
C GLY A 96 8.23 -1.89 5.82
N LEU A 97 8.68 -2.50 6.91
CA LEU A 97 8.30 -2.10 8.27
C LEU A 97 8.82 -0.71 8.64
N LEU A 98 10.06 -0.38 8.25
CA LEU A 98 10.62 0.96 8.43
C LEU A 98 9.82 2.00 7.65
N ALA A 99 9.50 1.71 6.38
CA ALA A 99 8.65 2.57 5.57
C ALA A 99 7.27 2.78 6.21
N ALA A 100 6.65 1.71 6.73
CA ALA A 100 5.37 1.80 7.44
C ALA A 100 5.46 2.69 8.69
N ALA A 101 6.51 2.53 9.49
CA ALA A 101 6.73 3.32 10.69
C ALA A 101 6.91 4.81 10.37
N LEU A 102 7.70 5.14 9.34
CA LEU A 102 7.93 6.51 8.90
C LEU A 102 6.64 7.17 8.40
N LEU A 103 5.84 6.45 7.60
CA LEU A 103 4.56 6.95 7.09
C LEU A 103 3.54 7.15 8.21
N LEU A 104 3.46 6.21 9.16
CA LEU A 104 2.56 6.32 10.31
C LEU A 104 2.97 7.46 11.26
N ALA A 105 4.28 7.62 11.50
CA ALA A 105 4.81 8.73 12.27
C ALA A 105 4.49 10.06 11.58
N SER A 106 4.71 10.15 10.26
CA SER A 106 4.37 11.33 9.47
C SER A 106 2.88 11.67 9.54
N ALA A 107 2.00 10.68 9.49
CA ALA A 107 0.55 10.89 9.58
C ALA A 107 0.11 11.32 10.99
N THR A 108 0.70 10.74 12.04
CA THR A 108 0.40 11.08 13.44
C THR A 108 0.89 12.48 13.80
N LEU A 109 2.03 12.88 13.24
CA LEU A 109 2.64 14.18 13.47
C LEU A 109 2.11 15.27 12.52
N ALA A 110 1.13 14.96 11.65
CA ALA A 110 0.59 15.90 10.68
C ALA A 110 0.10 17.24 11.29
N PRO A 111 -0.60 17.27 12.45
CA PRO A 111 -0.97 18.53 13.09
C PRO A 111 0.25 19.40 13.46
N LEU A 112 1.32 18.78 13.95
CA LEU A 112 2.55 19.47 14.33
C LEU A 112 3.35 19.93 13.10
N VAL A 113 3.28 19.20 11.98
CA VAL A 113 3.89 19.60 10.70
C VAL A 113 3.24 20.87 10.16
N ILE A 114 1.91 20.97 10.26
CA ILE A 114 1.15 22.14 9.82
C ILE A 114 1.56 23.39 10.62
N GLU A 115 1.87 23.22 11.91
CA GLU A 115 2.28 24.31 12.81
C GLU A 115 3.78 24.67 12.73
N HIS A 116 4.68 23.69 12.54
CA HIS A 116 6.13 23.86 12.71
C HIS A 116 6.96 23.69 11.42
N GLY A 117 6.36 23.34 10.29
CA GLY A 117 7.00 23.34 8.96
C GLY A 117 7.92 22.15 8.63
N ALA A 118 8.78 22.38 7.61
CA ALA A 118 9.35 21.42 6.65
C ALA A 118 10.11 20.15 7.12
N PRO A 119 10.78 20.07 8.30
CA PRO A 119 11.61 18.90 8.63
C PRO A 119 10.80 17.60 8.79
N LEU A 120 9.59 17.70 9.34
CA LEU A 120 8.75 16.53 9.61
C LEU A 120 8.11 15.96 8.34
N GLY A 121 7.94 16.77 7.29
CA GLY A 121 7.50 16.30 5.97
C GLY A 121 8.48 15.35 5.30
N LEU A 122 9.77 15.40 5.66
CA LEU A 122 10.80 14.48 5.16
C LEU A 122 10.59 13.04 5.62
N LEU A 123 9.92 12.82 6.76
CA LEU A 123 9.60 11.48 7.25
C LEU A 123 8.66 10.77 6.28
N GLY A 124 7.56 11.44 5.90
CA GLY A 124 6.59 10.93 4.94
C GLY A 124 7.24 10.69 3.57
N LEU A 125 8.04 11.64 3.08
CA LEU A 125 8.76 11.49 1.81
C LEU A 125 9.73 10.30 1.83
N THR A 126 10.49 10.14 2.91
CA THR A 126 11.44 9.04 3.06
C THR A 126 10.70 7.69 3.10
N GLY A 127 9.62 7.60 3.89
CA GLY A 127 8.78 6.40 3.94
C GLY A 127 8.18 6.06 2.58
N TRP A 128 7.74 7.07 1.81
CA TRP A 128 7.24 6.91 0.46
C TRP A 128 8.32 6.39 -0.52
N LEU A 129 9.54 6.94 -0.47
CA LEU A 129 10.64 6.46 -1.32
C LEU A 129 11.05 5.02 -0.99
N LEU A 130 11.10 4.68 0.30
CA LEU A 130 11.35 3.30 0.73
C LEU A 130 10.24 2.37 0.24
N TRP A 131 8.98 2.80 0.28
CA TRP A 131 7.88 2.03 -0.29
C TRP A 131 8.08 1.75 -1.79
N VAL A 132 8.57 2.71 -2.58
CA VAL A 132 8.85 2.48 -4.02
C VAL A 132 9.89 1.37 -4.21
N VAL A 133 10.97 1.37 -3.42
CA VAL A 133 11.97 0.30 -3.46
C VAL A 133 11.35 -1.04 -3.04
N TRP A 134 10.52 -1.00 -2.00
CA TRP A 134 9.83 -2.17 -1.46
C TRP A 134 8.89 -2.81 -2.49
N ILE A 135 8.01 -2.02 -3.13
CA ILE A 135 6.99 -2.53 -4.04
C ILE A 135 7.62 -3.17 -5.28
N VAL A 136 8.73 -2.61 -5.78
CA VAL A 136 9.47 -3.17 -6.92
C VAL A 136 10.07 -4.52 -6.54
N GLY A 137 10.74 -4.62 -5.38
CA GLY A 137 11.33 -5.88 -4.92
C GLY A 137 10.28 -6.96 -4.68
N TYR A 138 9.18 -6.63 -3.99
CA TYR A 138 8.08 -7.55 -3.75
C TYR A 138 7.41 -7.99 -5.05
N GLY A 139 7.20 -7.06 -5.98
CA GLY A 139 6.66 -7.33 -7.31
C GLY A 139 7.51 -8.32 -8.09
N ILE A 140 8.83 -8.16 -8.08
CA ILE A 140 9.76 -9.10 -8.71
C ILE A 140 9.64 -10.50 -8.09
N VAL A 141 9.56 -10.61 -6.76
CA VAL A 141 9.38 -11.89 -6.07
C VAL A 141 8.09 -12.57 -6.55
N LEU A 142 6.97 -11.85 -6.58
CA LEU A 142 5.69 -12.40 -7.06
C LEU A 142 5.74 -12.83 -8.53
N MET A 143 6.39 -12.06 -9.40
CA MET A 143 6.54 -12.42 -10.81
C MET A 143 7.35 -13.72 -10.98
N ARG A 144 8.34 -13.97 -10.13
CA ARG A 144 9.15 -15.20 -10.16
C ARG A 144 8.38 -16.44 -9.66
N LEU A 145 7.29 -16.24 -8.92
CA LEU A 145 6.42 -17.33 -8.43
C LEU A 145 5.34 -17.73 -9.43
N ALA A 146 5.01 -16.86 -10.39
CA ALA A 146 4.01 -17.17 -11.40
C ALA A 146 4.48 -18.37 -12.26
N PRO A 147 3.69 -19.46 -12.36
CA PRO A 147 4.04 -20.58 -13.23
C PRO A 147 4.18 -20.10 -14.67
N ALA A 148 5.25 -20.50 -15.36
CA ALA A 148 5.38 -20.29 -16.79
C ALA A 148 4.14 -20.87 -17.51
N PRO A 149 3.61 -20.21 -18.57
CA PRO A 149 2.50 -20.75 -19.35
C PRO A 149 2.80 -22.19 -19.75
N ARG A 150 1.93 -23.14 -19.37
CA ARG A 150 2.09 -24.53 -19.79
C ARG A 150 1.93 -24.57 -21.32
N PRO A 151 2.85 -25.20 -22.07
CA PRO A 151 2.66 -25.39 -23.50
C PRO A 151 1.34 -26.13 -23.72
N HIS A 152 0.49 -25.59 -24.59
CA HIS A 152 -0.75 -26.24 -25.00
C HIS A 152 -0.37 -27.52 -25.74
N VAL A 153 -0.51 -28.66 -25.10
CA VAL A 153 -0.40 -29.97 -25.77
C VAL A 153 -1.72 -30.16 -26.51
N PRO A 154 -1.72 -30.25 -27.87
CA PRO A 154 -2.92 -30.57 -28.62
C PRO A 154 -3.42 -31.95 -28.22
N GLU A 155 -4.71 -32.07 -27.93
CA GLU A 155 -5.36 -33.33 -27.64
C GLU A 155 -5.32 -34.22 -28.89
N PRO A 156 -4.92 -35.51 -28.81
CA PRO A 156 -4.92 -36.37 -29.98
C PRO A 156 -6.35 -36.59 -30.44
N ALA A 157 -6.63 -36.23 -31.70
CA ALA A 157 -7.91 -36.50 -32.35
C ALA A 157 -8.15 -38.01 -32.41
N GLY A 158 -9.18 -38.46 -31.68
CA GLY A 158 -9.75 -39.81 -31.80
C GLY A 158 -10.85 -39.86 -32.84
#